data_AF-A0A382NAD5-F1
#
_entry.id   AF-A0A382NAD5-F1
#
_cell.length_a   1.000
_cell.length_b   1.000
_cell.length_c   1.000
_cell.angle_alpha   90.00
_cell.angle_beta   90.00
_cell.angle_gamma   90.00
#
_symmetry.space_group_name_H-M   'P 1'
#
loop_
_entity.id
_entity.type
_entity.pdbx_description
1 polymer ?
#
loop_
_entity_poly.entity_id
_entity_poly.type
_entity_poly.pdbx_seq_one_letter_code
_entity_poly.pdbx_strand_id
1 'polypeptide(L)' 'VALRFLLPWLLACFILPAAPRLDSPAAIEQKIRPIRADGVSWRKIAWKSCLLEGLTEAQRTGKPLILWCYIDRPVDDTRC' A
#
# COMPACT_ATOMS: atom_id res chain seq x y z
N VAL A 1 -20.40 -41.25 6.73
CA VAL A 1 -18.91 -41.19 6.70
C VAL A 1 -18.38 -39.83 6.23
N ALA A 2 -18.99 -39.15 5.25
CA ALA A 2 -18.53 -37.84 4.76
C ALA A 2 -18.62 -36.66 5.76
N LEU A 3 -19.57 -36.67 6.69
CA LEU A 3 -19.79 -35.55 7.63
C LEU A 3 -18.66 -35.38 8.68
N ARG A 4 -17.91 -36.47 8.98
CA ARG A 4 -16.81 -36.47 9.96
C ARG A 4 -15.53 -35.81 9.46
N PHE A 5 -15.35 -35.70 8.13
CA PHE A 5 -14.15 -35.12 7.53
C PHE A 5 -14.31 -33.62 7.17
N LEU A 6 -15.55 -33.10 7.13
CA LEU A 6 -15.85 -31.68 6.88
C LEU A 6 -15.79 -30.81 8.13
N LEU A 7 -16.09 -31.37 9.29
CA LEU A 7 -16.09 -30.66 10.58
C LEU A 7 -14.72 -30.05 10.97
N PRO A 8 -13.57 -30.74 10.81
CA PRO A 8 -12.27 -30.14 11.16
C PRO A 8 -11.84 -29.05 10.17
N TRP A 9 -12.28 -29.10 8.91
CA TRP A 9 -12.03 -28.03 7.92
C TRP A 9 -12.88 -26.79 8.21
N LEU A 10 -14.13 -26.96 8.60
CA LEU A 10 -14.99 -25.86 9.05
C LEU A 10 -14.43 -25.21 10.32
N LEU A 11 -13.99 -25.99 11.31
CA LEU A 11 -13.33 -25.46 12.51
C LEU A 11 -12.02 -24.73 12.19
N ALA A 12 -11.22 -25.21 11.25
CA ALA A 12 -9.98 -24.54 10.84
C ALA A 12 -10.23 -23.15 10.20
N CYS A 13 -11.35 -22.96 9.50
CA CYS A 13 -11.73 -21.65 8.95
C CYS A 13 -12.16 -20.63 10.03
N PHE A 14 -12.67 -21.08 11.19
CA PHE A 14 -13.13 -20.19 12.27
C PHE A 14 -12.04 -19.81 13.29
N ILE A 15 -10.86 -20.43 13.23
CA ILE A 15 -9.74 -20.16 14.15
C ILE A 15 -8.73 -19.18 13.51
N LEU A 16 -8.93 -18.77 12.26
CA LEU A 16 -8.12 -17.73 11.65
C LEU A 16 -8.29 -16.42 12.46
N PRO A 17 -7.18 -15.85 12.99
CA PRO A 17 -7.27 -14.58 13.69
C PRO A 17 -7.82 -13.54 12.71
N ALA A 18 -8.83 -12.79 13.16
CA ALA A 18 -9.33 -11.66 12.40
C ALA A 18 -8.15 -10.74 12.06
N ALA A 19 -8.12 -10.24 10.82
CA ALA A 19 -7.14 -9.24 10.43
C ALA A 19 -7.14 -8.10 11.47
N PRO A 20 -5.96 -7.58 11.85
CA PRO A 20 -5.88 -6.49 12.80
C PRO A 20 -6.80 -5.36 12.33
N ARG A 21 -7.58 -4.81 13.25
CA ARG A 21 -8.44 -3.66 12.92
C ARG A 21 -7.54 -2.53 12.46
N LEU A 22 -7.79 -2.05 11.24
CA LEU A 22 -7.18 -0.83 10.77
C LEU A 22 -7.62 0.31 11.68
N ASP A 23 -6.68 1.16 12.05
CA ASP A 23 -6.99 2.40 12.76
C ASP A 23 -7.95 3.27 11.95
N SER A 24 -8.69 4.14 12.62
CA SER A 24 -9.48 5.16 11.92
C SER A 24 -8.54 6.06 11.09
N PRO A 25 -9.03 6.65 9.98
CA PRO A 25 -8.21 7.57 9.19
C PRO A 25 -7.57 8.70 10.02
N ALA A 26 -8.30 9.21 11.03
CA ALA A 26 -7.80 10.22 11.95
C ALA A 26 -6.65 9.70 12.85
N ALA A 27 -6.75 8.46 13.35
CA ALA A 27 -5.70 7.86 14.16
C ALA A 27 -4.45 7.54 13.32
N ILE A 28 -4.63 7.13 12.05
CA ILE A 28 -3.51 6.96 11.11
C ILE A 28 -2.82 8.29 10.85
N GLU A 29 -3.58 9.37 10.58
CA GLU A 29 -3.03 10.71 10.34
C GLU A 29 -2.18 11.20 11.53
N GLN A 30 -2.65 10.97 12.76
CA GLN A 30 -1.89 11.31 13.97
C GLN A 30 -0.55 10.58 14.05
N LYS A 31 -0.49 9.30 13.64
CA LYS A 31 0.74 8.51 13.63
C LYS A 31 1.72 8.93 12.53
N ILE A 32 1.19 9.36 11.38
CA ILE A 32 1.99 9.79 10.22
C ILE A 32 2.60 11.18 10.45
N ARG A 33 1.86 12.11 11.06
CA ARG A 33 2.28 13.51 11.24
C ARG A 33 3.73 13.70 11.73
N PRO A 34 4.24 12.99 12.76
CA PRO A 34 5.61 13.21 13.26
C PRO A 34 6.72 12.67 12.33
N ILE A 35 6.43 11.66 11.51
CA ILE A 35 7.43 11.05 10.59
C ILE A 35 7.33 11.62 9.17
N ARG A 36 6.29 12.43 8.92
CA ARG A 36 6.01 13.00 7.62
C ARG A 36 6.97 14.16 7.35
N ALA A 37 7.89 13.95 6.41
CA ALA A 37 8.68 15.05 5.85
C ALA A 37 7.84 15.91 4.91
N ASP A 38 7.67 17.20 5.21
CA ASP A 38 6.96 18.13 4.33
C ASP A 38 7.89 18.76 3.28
N GLY A 39 7.31 19.45 2.29
CA GLY A 39 8.07 20.16 1.26
C GLY A 39 8.70 19.30 0.16
N VAL A 40 8.59 17.97 0.24
CA VAL A 40 9.17 17.05 -0.76
C VAL A 40 8.55 17.22 -2.16
N SER A 41 9.41 17.36 -3.17
CA SER A 41 8.99 17.69 -4.55
C SER A 41 8.03 16.66 -5.16
N TRP A 42 8.25 15.37 -4.91
CA TRP A 42 7.41 14.30 -5.48
C TRP A 42 5.98 14.32 -4.95
N ARG A 43 5.70 14.86 -3.75
CA ARG A 43 4.31 14.99 -3.25
C ARG A 43 3.49 16.07 -3.98
N LYS A 44 4.14 16.94 -4.74
CA LYS A 44 3.48 17.97 -5.56
C LYS A 44 2.97 17.41 -6.89
N ILE A 45 3.37 16.20 -7.26
CA ILE A 45 2.96 15.53 -8.49
C ILE A 45 1.64 14.80 -8.24
N ALA A 46 0.67 15.00 -9.14
CA ALA A 46 -0.62 14.29 -9.10
C ALA A 46 -0.45 12.85 -9.62
N TRP A 47 0.18 12.00 -8.81
CA TRP A 47 0.41 10.59 -9.15
C TRP A 47 -0.90 9.84 -9.37
N LYS A 48 -0.88 8.90 -10.31
CA LYS A 48 -1.89 7.84 -10.37
C LYS A 48 -1.64 6.86 -9.24
N SER A 49 -2.69 6.48 -8.52
CA SER A 49 -2.60 5.47 -7.44
C SER A 49 -2.43 4.05 -7.99
N CYS A 50 -2.89 3.79 -9.21
CA CYS A 50 -2.80 2.49 -9.87
C CYS A 50 -1.65 2.45 -10.90
N LEU A 51 -0.73 1.51 -10.72
CA LEU A 51 0.40 1.28 -11.62
C LEU A 51 -0.05 0.99 -13.07
N LEU A 52 -1.07 0.15 -13.23
CA LEU A 52 -1.54 -0.29 -14.55
C LEU A 52 -2.19 0.84 -15.33
N GLU A 53 -2.84 1.78 -14.65
CA GLU A 53 -3.38 2.98 -15.29
C GLU A 53 -2.26 3.87 -15.85
N GLY A 54 -1.17 4.05 -15.09
CA GLY A 54 0.01 4.77 -15.55
C GLY A 54 0.64 4.09 -16.77
N LEU A 55 0.79 2.77 -16.73
CA LEU A 55 1.33 1.99 -17.84
C LEU A 55 0.46 2.12 -19.11
N THR A 56 -0.85 2.02 -18.96
CA THR A 56 -1.82 2.13 -20.06
C THR A 56 -1.74 3.52 -20.72
N GLU A 57 -1.65 4.58 -19.92
CA GLU A 57 -1.51 5.94 -20.45
C GLU A 57 -0.17 6.18 -21.16
N ALA A 58 0.93 5.66 -20.61
CA ALA A 58 2.24 5.75 -21.25
C ALA A 58 2.24 5.08 -22.62
N GLN A 59 1.67 3.87 -22.72
CA GLN A 59 1.49 3.17 -24.00
C GLN A 59 0.63 3.96 -24.99
N ARG A 60 -0.50 4.51 -24.54
CA ARG A 60 -1.41 5.30 -25.39
C ARG A 60 -0.78 6.58 -25.92
N THR A 61 0.05 7.24 -25.11
CA THR A 61 0.60 8.57 -25.42
C THR A 61 2.00 8.53 -26.02
N GLY A 62 2.68 7.38 -25.98
CA GLY A 62 4.08 7.25 -26.38
C GLY A 62 5.05 8.01 -25.47
N LYS A 63 4.59 8.47 -24.30
CA LYS A 63 5.42 9.18 -23.32
C LYS A 63 6.07 8.22 -22.34
N PRO A 64 7.26 8.54 -21.80
CA PRO A 64 7.91 7.72 -20.79
C PRO A 64 7.09 7.65 -19.50
N LEU A 65 7.13 6.49 -18.84
CA LEU A 65 6.54 6.25 -17.53
C LEU A 65 7.54 6.62 -16.43
N ILE A 66 7.11 7.41 -15.46
CA ILE A 66 7.86 7.68 -14.23
C ILE A 66 7.25 6.86 -13.10
N LEU A 67 8.07 6.06 -12.43
CA LEU A 67 7.66 5.26 -11.28
C LEU A 67 8.31 5.83 -10.01
N TRP A 68 7.49 6.12 -9.01
CA TRP A 68 7.94 6.44 -7.67
C TRP A 68 7.87 5.20 -6.80
N CYS A 69 9.03 4.68 -6.37
CA CYS A 69 9.12 3.54 -5.46
C CYS A 69 9.77 3.96 -4.14
N TYR A 70 9.30 3.37 -3.04
CA TYR A 70 9.98 3.51 -1.75
C TYR A 70 11.15 2.54 -1.69
N ILE A 71 12.35 3.05 -1.47
CA ILE A 71 13.60 2.26 -1.36
C ILE A 71 14.10 2.15 0.09
N ASP A 72 13.22 2.38 1.07
CA ASP A 72 13.56 2.36 2.51
C ASP A 72 14.73 3.27 2.89
N ARG A 73 14.73 4.49 2.33
CA ARG A 73 15.74 5.52 2.63
C ARG A 73 15.10 6.77 3.21
N PRO A 74 15.73 7.43 4.19
CA PRO A 74 15.30 8.73 4.68
C PRO A 74 15.25 9.77 3.56
N VAL A 75 14.36 10.76 3.72
CA VAL A 75 14.15 11.85 2.77
C VAL A 75 15.39 12.74 2.58
N ASP A 76 16.21 12.83 3.63
CA ASP A 76 17.37 13.69 3.81
C ASP A 76 18.69 12.91 3.63
N ASP A 77 18.61 11.70 3.08
CA ASP A 77 19.78 10.89 2.82
C ASP A 77 20.63 11.49 1.69
N THR A 78 21.79 12.05 2.03
CA THR A 78 22.70 12.74 1.11
C THR A 78 23.52 11.80 0.22
N ARG A 79 23.29 10.48 0.28
CA ARG A 79 24.00 9.49 -0.54
C ARG A 79 23.41 9.34 -1.96
N CYS A 80 22.33 10.05 -2.26
CA CYS A 80 21.59 9.97 -3.53
C CYS A 80 21.39 11.36 -4.15
#